data_AF-A0AAJ1UK80-F1
#
_entry.id   AF-A0AAJ1UK80-F1
#
_cell.length_a   1.000
_cell.length_b   1.000
_cell.length_c   1.000
_cell.angle_alpha   90.00
_cell.angle_beta   90.00
_cell.angle_gamma   90.00
#
_symmetry.space_group_name_H-M   'P 1'
#
loop_
_entity.id
_entity.type
_entity.pdbx_description
1 polymer ?
#
loop_
_entity_poly.entity_id
_entity_poly.type
_entity_poly.pdbx_seq_one_letter_code
_entity_poly.pdbx_strand_id
1 'polypeptide(L)'
;MKREYIFLGCIFIGIVMFFMFNKTDVYGEYSTDGKPRYNIKIMDNDKAKLIIDNQIVTVNYEEKNDRLELVQDDVYRVYREGVTEVYFEPQKDDKLLYNVVQNGEKITIGEYKKIEGSNGDSGEPSVFWLTIKSMFYGLVIFGVIMAMWIFIFSYIRKKNDHSG
;
A
#
# COMPACT_ATOMS: atom_id res chain seq x y z
N MET A 1 -19.17 -22.63 -23.23
CA MET A 1 -18.97 -21.44 -22.37
C MET A 1 -19.09 -20.19 -23.22
N LYS A 2 -19.97 -19.25 -22.88
CA LYS A 2 -20.16 -18.01 -23.66
C LYS A 2 -18.94 -17.10 -23.51
N ARG A 3 -18.46 -16.49 -24.60
CA ARG A 3 -17.27 -15.59 -24.67
C ARG A 3 -17.27 -14.48 -23.60
N GLU A 4 -18.44 -14.04 -23.16
CA GLU A 4 -18.66 -13.02 -22.13
C GLU A 4 -18.01 -13.37 -20.79
N TYR A 5 -18.03 -14.64 -20.38
CA TYR A 5 -17.44 -15.08 -19.10
C TYR A 5 -15.90 -15.10 -19.13
N ILE A 6 -15.31 -15.33 -20.32
CA ILE A 6 -13.85 -15.30 -20.50
C ILE A 6 -13.36 -13.84 -20.43
N PHE A 7 -14.10 -12.90 -21.02
CA PHE A 7 -13.78 -11.48 -21.00
C PHE A 7 -13.80 -10.89 -19.57
N LEU A 8 -14.81 -11.25 -18.77
CA LEU A 8 -14.90 -10.87 -17.35
C LEU A 8 -13.75 -11.46 -16.51
N GLY A 9 -13.36 -12.71 -16.77
CA GLY A 9 -12.19 -13.33 -16.12
C GLY A 9 -10.88 -12.62 -16.47
N CYS A 10 -10.68 -12.23 -17.73
CA CYS A 10 -9.49 -11.49 -18.16
C CYS A 10 -9.43 -10.09 -17.56
N ILE A 11 -10.55 -9.38 -17.43
CA ILE A 11 -10.60 -8.07 -16.75
C ILE A 11 -10.22 -8.23 -15.27
N PHE A 12 -10.75 -9.26 -14.60
CA PHE A 12 -10.43 -9.51 -13.19
C PHE A 12 -8.95 -9.82 -12.98
N ILE A 13 -8.36 -10.67 -13.83
CA ILE A 13 -6.91 -10.94 -13.81
C ILE A 13 -6.11 -9.67 -14.12
N GLY A 14 -6.55 -8.85 -15.08
CA GLY A 14 -5.92 -7.57 -15.41
C GLY A 14 -5.94 -6.59 -14.23
N ILE A 15 -7.05 -6.50 -13.50
CA ILE A 15 -7.17 -5.69 -12.28
C ILE A 15 -6.22 -6.21 -11.20
N VAL A 16 -6.19 -7.51 -10.95
CA VAL A 16 -5.28 -8.13 -9.95
C VAL A 16 -3.81 -7.93 -10.34
N MET A 17 -3.45 -8.11 -11.61
CA MET A 17 -2.09 -7.89 -12.09
C MET A 17 -1.70 -6.41 -12.01
N PHE A 18 -2.57 -5.48 -12.43
CA PHE A 18 -2.33 -4.03 -12.30
C PHE A 18 -2.04 -3.63 -10.85
N PHE A 19 -2.79 -4.21 -9.91
CA PHE A 19 -2.62 -3.97 -8.47
C PHE A 19 -1.40 -4.69 -7.87
N MET A 20 -1.01 -5.88 -8.36
CA MET A 20 0.24 -6.55 -7.94
C MET A 20 1.50 -5.87 -8.48
N PHE A 21 1.45 -5.30 -9.69
CA PHE A 21 2.59 -4.59 -10.30
C PHE A 21 2.72 -3.14 -9.81
N ASN A 22 1.65 -2.53 -9.29
CA ASN A 22 1.71 -1.23 -8.60
C ASN A 22 2.23 -1.32 -7.15
N LYS A 23 2.96 -2.39 -6.79
CA LYS A 23 3.76 -2.37 -5.56
C LYS A 23 4.80 -1.28 -5.70
N THR A 24 4.43 -0.12 -5.19
CA THR A 24 5.21 1.11 -5.11
C THR A 24 6.63 0.77 -4.69
N ASP A 25 7.59 1.06 -5.57
CA ASP A 25 9.03 0.76 -5.41
C ASP A 25 9.63 1.32 -4.10
N VAL A 26 8.89 2.19 -3.43
CA VAL A 26 9.23 2.86 -2.18
C VAL A 26 9.07 1.97 -0.94
N TYR A 27 8.27 0.88 -0.99
CA TYR A 27 8.17 -0.03 0.15
C TYR A 27 9.41 -0.91 0.24
N GLY A 28 10.00 -0.98 1.44
CA GLY A 28 11.23 -1.73 1.63
C GLY A 28 11.97 -1.37 2.90
N GLU A 29 13.07 -2.09 3.11
CA GLU A 29 14.03 -1.82 4.16
C GLU A 29 15.23 -1.11 3.56
N TYR A 30 15.73 -0.08 4.24
CA TYR A 30 16.78 0.80 3.78
C TYR A 30 17.86 0.91 4.86
N SER A 31 19.12 0.87 4.46
CA SER A 31 20.26 1.06 5.37
C SER A 31 21.33 1.93 4.74
N THR A 32 22.18 2.55 5.58
CA THR A 32 23.22 3.49 5.13
C THR A 32 24.25 2.85 4.20
N ASP A 33 24.41 1.53 4.28
CA ASP A 33 25.42 0.75 3.55
C ASP A 33 24.83 -0.48 2.83
N GLY A 34 23.50 -0.62 2.80
CA GLY A 34 22.83 -1.80 2.21
C GLY A 34 22.99 -3.08 3.05
N LYS A 35 23.50 -3.00 4.29
CA LYS A 35 23.59 -4.16 5.20
C LYS A 35 22.20 -4.68 5.60
N PRO A 36 22.10 -5.96 6.01
CA PRO A 36 20.83 -6.62 6.35
C PRO A 36 20.12 -6.05 7.57
N ARG A 37 20.76 -5.15 8.33
CA ARG A 37 20.12 -4.44 9.44
C ARG A 37 19.62 -3.10 8.92
N TYR A 38 18.31 -2.95 8.81
CA TYR A 38 17.68 -1.72 8.34
C TYR A 38 17.89 -0.56 9.32
N ASN A 39 18.07 0.65 8.78
CA ASN A 39 17.99 1.90 9.53
C ASN A 39 16.60 2.51 9.40
N ILE A 40 15.98 2.37 8.23
CA ILE A 40 14.65 2.88 7.89
C ILE A 40 13.89 1.73 7.24
N LYS A 41 12.66 1.49 7.68
CA LYS A 41 11.74 0.55 7.04
C LYS A 41 10.46 1.28 6.69
N ILE A 42 10.21 1.46 5.39
CA ILE A 42 8.96 2.05 4.89
C ILE A 42 7.97 0.92 4.70
N MET A 43 6.83 1.01 5.40
CA MET A 43 5.82 -0.04 5.42
C MET A 43 4.59 0.35 4.60
N ASP A 44 3.82 -0.66 4.19
CA ASP A 44 2.66 -0.58 3.28
C ASP A 44 1.34 -0.12 3.93
N ASN A 45 1.41 0.40 5.16
CA ASN A 45 0.29 0.85 5.98
C ASN A 45 0.51 2.27 6.51
N ASP A 46 1.10 3.16 5.70
CA ASP A 46 1.35 4.57 6.02
C ASP A 46 2.21 4.79 7.28
N LYS A 47 3.04 3.80 7.60
CA LYS A 47 3.94 3.81 8.76
C LYS A 47 5.37 3.52 8.33
N ALA A 48 6.33 4.14 9.01
CA ALA A 48 7.74 3.82 8.88
C ALA A 48 8.35 3.46 10.24
N LYS A 49 9.34 2.56 10.24
CA LYS A 49 10.17 2.29 11.42
C LYS A 49 11.56 2.88 11.22
N LEU A 50 12.02 3.61 12.21
CA LEU A 50 13.30 4.29 12.26
C LEU A 50 14.13 3.69 13.39
N ILE A 51 15.41 3.39 13.14
CA ILE A 51 16.37 3.05 14.18
C ILE A 51 17.24 4.28 14.46
N ILE A 52 17.02 4.89 15.62
CA ILE A 52 17.74 6.10 16.08
C ILE A 52 18.31 5.78 17.45
N ASP A 53 19.62 5.96 17.66
CA ASP A 53 20.32 5.68 18.92
C ASP A 53 19.99 4.30 19.54
N ASN A 54 19.95 3.26 18.69
CA ASN A 54 19.60 1.89 19.08
C ASN A 54 18.15 1.69 19.56
N GLN A 55 17.28 2.71 19.46
CA GLN A 55 15.84 2.62 19.71
C GLN A 55 15.06 2.50 18.41
N ILE A 56 14.00 1.69 18.42
CA ILE A 56 13.08 1.55 17.28
C ILE A 56 11.89 2.47 17.53
N VAL A 57 11.71 3.45 16.64
CA VAL A 57 10.57 4.38 16.66
C VAL A 57 9.69 4.06 15.46
N THR A 58 8.37 4.02 15.67
CA THR A 58 7.40 3.91 14.58
C THR A 58 6.74 5.27 14.40
N VAL A 59 6.70 5.76 13.18
CA VAL A 59 6.13 7.07 12.79
C VAL A 59 5.11 6.86 11.69
N ASN A 60 4.07 7.69 11.66
CA ASN A 60 3.14 7.73 10.54
C ASN A 60 3.67 8.67 9.45
N TYR A 61 3.34 8.42 8.19
CA TYR A 61 3.65 9.29 7.07
C TYR A 61 2.44 9.47 6.14
N GLU A 62 2.45 10.56 5.37
CA GLU A 62 1.51 10.83 4.29
C GLU A 62 2.28 11.00 2.98
N GLU A 63 1.76 10.44 1.90
CA GLU A 63 2.34 10.63 0.57
C GLU A 63 1.89 11.96 -0.04
N LYS A 64 2.86 12.85 -0.33
CA LYS A 64 2.64 14.18 -0.94
C LYS A 64 3.74 14.48 -1.93
N ASN A 65 3.37 14.86 -3.16
CA ASN A 65 4.32 15.30 -4.19
C ASN A 65 5.52 14.35 -4.37
N ASP A 66 5.25 13.04 -4.48
CA ASP A 66 6.27 11.98 -4.60
C ASP A 66 7.24 11.87 -3.40
N ARG A 67 6.83 12.37 -2.23
CA ARG A 67 7.57 12.30 -0.96
C ARG A 67 6.69 11.69 0.12
N LEU A 68 7.33 11.09 1.11
CA LEU A 68 6.67 10.56 2.30
C LEU A 68 6.89 11.55 3.44
N GLU A 69 5.94 12.46 3.66
CA GLU A 69 5.98 13.42 4.76
C GLU A 69 5.62 12.74 6.06
N LEU A 70 6.51 12.81 7.05
CA LEU A 70 6.22 12.28 8.37
C LEU A 70 5.20 13.18 9.09
N VAL A 71 4.23 12.55 9.76
CA VAL A 71 3.21 13.28 10.52
C VAL A 71 3.85 13.95 11.74
N GLN A 72 3.67 15.27 11.84
CA GLN A 72 4.38 16.13 12.79
C GLN A 72 4.30 15.68 14.26
N ASP A 73 3.13 15.20 14.72
CA ASP A 73 2.92 14.81 16.12
C ASP A 73 3.86 13.68 16.60
N ASP A 74 4.29 12.78 15.69
CA ASP A 74 5.14 11.64 16.04
C ASP A 74 6.65 11.95 15.98
N VAL A 75 7.03 13.01 15.27
CA VAL A 75 8.43 13.34 14.92
C VAL A 75 9.09 14.28 15.94
N TYR A 76 8.32 15.22 16.50
CA TYR A 76 8.85 16.20 17.47
C TYR A 76 9.35 15.58 18.77
N ARG A 77 9.01 14.31 19.06
CA ARG A 77 9.60 13.60 20.20
C ARG A 77 11.11 13.37 20.02
N VAL A 78 11.62 13.43 18.79
CA VAL A 78 13.00 13.07 18.43
C VAL A 78 13.82 14.30 17.98
N TYR A 79 13.19 15.31 17.37
CA TYR A 79 13.88 16.47 16.80
C TYR A 79 13.69 17.76 17.61
N ARG A 80 14.73 18.61 17.64
CA ARG A 80 14.76 19.89 18.39
C ARG A 80 13.83 20.96 17.78
N GLU A 81 13.59 22.03 18.55
CA GLU A 81 12.84 23.22 18.14
C GLU A 81 13.32 23.79 16.77
N GLY A 82 12.36 24.23 15.94
CA GLY A 82 12.61 24.89 14.65
C GLY A 82 12.52 23.99 13.41
N VAL A 83 12.30 22.68 13.59
CA VAL A 83 11.92 21.79 12.49
C VAL A 83 10.49 22.08 12.06
N THR A 84 10.25 22.17 10.75
CA THR A 84 8.95 22.50 10.15
C THR A 84 8.40 21.35 9.31
N GLU A 85 9.28 20.61 8.63
CA GLU A 85 8.92 19.46 7.81
C GLU A 85 9.96 18.36 7.97
N VAL A 86 9.51 17.11 7.93
CA VAL A 86 10.38 15.94 7.92
C VAL A 86 9.81 14.95 6.92
N TYR A 87 10.63 14.47 5.99
CA TYR A 87 10.13 13.60 4.93
C TYR A 87 11.20 12.66 4.39
N PHE A 88 10.76 11.52 3.87
CA PHE A 88 11.58 10.67 3.01
C PHE A 88 11.34 11.03 1.56
N GLU A 89 12.43 11.13 0.80
CA GLU A 89 12.40 11.43 -0.63
C GLU A 89 12.99 10.25 -1.38
N PRO A 90 12.14 9.38 -1.97
CA PRO A 90 12.59 8.29 -2.83
C PRO A 90 13.37 8.87 -4.01
N GLN A 91 14.50 8.25 -4.32
CA GLN A 91 15.36 8.63 -5.44
C GLN A 91 15.35 7.52 -6.49
N LYS A 92 15.78 7.88 -7.69
CA LYS A 92 16.16 6.89 -8.71
C LYS A 92 17.33 6.06 -8.15
N ASP A 93 17.40 4.78 -8.53
CA ASP A 93 18.41 3.80 -8.10
C ASP A 93 18.24 3.22 -6.68
N ASP A 94 17.00 2.96 -6.25
CA ASP A 94 16.71 2.29 -4.97
C ASP A 94 17.27 3.01 -3.74
N LYS A 95 17.37 4.34 -3.82
CA LYS A 95 17.87 5.21 -2.75
C LYS A 95 16.72 5.95 -2.09
N LEU A 96 16.89 6.25 -0.81
CA LEU A 96 15.97 7.01 0.00
C LEU A 96 16.75 8.10 0.73
N LEU A 97 16.41 9.37 0.48
CA LEU A 97 16.97 10.48 1.23
C LEU A 97 16.07 10.78 2.42
N TYR A 98 16.67 10.94 3.59
CA TYR A 98 15.98 11.42 4.76
C TYR A 98 16.26 12.91 4.95
N ASN A 99 15.25 13.75 4.81
CA ASN A 99 15.39 15.21 4.83
C ASN A 99 14.56 15.82 5.96
N VAL A 100 15.09 16.93 6.49
CA VAL A 100 14.45 17.76 7.50
C VAL A 100 14.52 19.20 7.03
N VAL A 101 13.43 19.95 7.17
CA VAL A 101 13.41 21.40 6.92
C VAL A 101 13.44 22.12 8.25
N GLN A 102 14.52 22.86 8.50
CA GLN A 102 14.71 23.65 9.71
C GLN A 102 14.88 25.11 9.33
N ASN A 103 14.08 26.00 9.92
CA ASN A 103 14.11 27.45 9.62
C ASN A 103 13.98 27.78 8.11
N GLY A 104 13.24 26.97 7.35
CA GLY A 104 13.08 27.14 5.90
C GLY A 104 14.22 26.59 5.04
N GLU A 105 15.28 26.02 5.65
CA GLU A 105 16.37 25.37 4.93
C GLU A 105 16.24 23.84 4.95
N LYS A 106 16.41 23.22 3.78
CA LYS A 106 16.44 21.75 3.63
C LYS A 106 17.80 21.21 4.06
N ILE A 107 17.80 20.30 5.01
CA ILE A 107 18.97 19.58 5.51
C ILE A 107 18.76 18.08 5.26
N THR A 108 19.68 17.45 4.53
CA THR A 108 19.69 15.98 4.37
C THR A 108 20.38 15.35 5.56
N ILE A 109 19.63 14.54 6.32
CA ILE A 109 20.12 13.81 7.49
C ILE A 109 20.95 12.58 7.06
N GLY A 110 20.54 11.92 5.98
CA GLY A 110 21.25 10.77 5.47
C GLY A 110 20.70 10.27 4.14
N GLU A 111 21.54 9.50 3.45
CA GLU A 111 21.19 8.73 2.26
C GLU A 111 21.20 7.24 2.61
N TYR A 112 20.13 6.55 2.23
CA TYR A 112 19.94 5.14 2.55
C TYR A 112 19.69 4.37 1.26
N LYS A 113 20.24 3.16 1.16
CA LYS A 113 20.06 2.26 0.04
C LYS A 113 19.09 1.14 0.42
N LYS A 114 18.19 0.81 -0.50
CA LYS A 114 17.26 -0.31 -0.33
C LYS A 114 18.05 -1.62 -0.20
N ILE A 115 17.64 -2.44 0.75
CA ILE A 115 18.16 -3.78 0.94
C ILE A 115 17.47 -4.69 -0.09
N GLU A 116 18.27 -5.38 -0.88
CA GLU A 116 17.76 -6.24 -1.96
C GLU A 116 16.90 -7.37 -1.42
N GLY A 117 15.77 -7.65 -2.08
CA GLY A 117 14.80 -8.65 -1.64
C GLY A 117 13.99 -8.27 -0.39
N SER A 118 14.21 -7.09 0.19
CA SER A 118 13.36 -6.58 1.26
C SER A 118 12.03 -6.08 0.70
N ASN A 119 10.96 -6.51 1.34
CA ASN A 119 9.63 -5.95 1.12
C ASN A 119 9.25 -5.18 2.38
N GLY A 120 8.62 -4.02 2.24
CA GLY A 120 8.11 -3.21 3.35
C GLY A 120 6.96 -3.84 4.13
N ASP A 121 7.00 -5.16 4.35
CA ASP A 121 5.96 -5.91 5.04
C ASP A 121 5.87 -5.42 6.49
N SER A 122 4.72 -4.82 6.81
CA SER A 122 4.37 -4.36 8.14
C SER A 122 4.05 -5.51 9.10
N GLY A 123 3.74 -6.71 8.58
CA GLY A 123 3.10 -7.79 9.34
C GLY A 123 1.64 -7.49 9.71
N GLU A 124 1.13 -6.31 9.35
CA GLU A 124 -0.27 -5.90 9.47
C GLU A 124 -0.93 -6.05 8.09
N PRO A 125 -2.23 -6.40 8.00
CA PRO A 125 -2.91 -6.41 6.72
C PRO A 125 -2.90 -5.00 6.14
N SER A 126 -2.23 -4.81 5.00
CA SER A 126 -2.19 -3.52 4.34
C SER A 126 -3.60 -3.05 3.99
N VAL A 127 -3.84 -1.74 4.08
CA VAL A 127 -5.14 -1.12 3.74
C VAL A 127 -5.55 -1.50 2.31
N PHE A 128 -4.55 -1.63 1.43
CA PHE A 128 -4.71 -2.13 0.08
C PHE A 128 -5.20 -3.58 0.02
N TRP A 129 -4.56 -4.52 0.72
CA TRP A 129 -4.99 -5.92 0.76
C TRP A 129 -6.35 -6.08 1.43
N LEU A 130 -6.65 -5.29 2.46
CA LEU A 130 -7.98 -5.18 3.05
C LEU A 130 -9.02 -4.72 2.03
N THR A 131 -8.67 -3.72 1.21
CA THR A 131 -9.53 -3.20 0.15
C THR A 131 -9.75 -4.24 -0.95
N ILE A 132 -8.69 -4.87 -1.47
CA ILE A 132 -8.79 -5.95 -2.47
C ILE A 132 -9.62 -7.12 -1.93
N LYS A 133 -9.35 -7.55 -0.71
CA LYS A 133 -10.10 -8.65 -0.07
C LYS A 133 -11.58 -8.28 0.07
N SER A 134 -11.88 -7.04 0.45
CA SER A 134 -13.25 -6.54 0.54
C SER A 134 -13.95 -6.45 -0.82
N MET A 135 -13.24 -5.96 -1.85
CA MET A 135 -13.77 -5.92 -3.23
C MET A 135 -14.02 -7.32 -3.77
N PHE A 136 -13.13 -8.29 -3.50
CA PHE A 136 -13.31 -9.68 -3.88
C PHE A 136 -14.55 -10.29 -3.22
N TYR A 137 -14.71 -10.12 -1.89
CA TYR A 137 -15.91 -10.59 -1.21
C TYR A 137 -17.18 -9.91 -1.75
N GLY A 138 -17.13 -8.60 -2.04
CA GLY A 138 -18.24 -7.89 -2.67
C GLY A 138 -18.63 -8.50 -4.02
N LEU A 139 -17.66 -8.88 -4.84
CA LEU A 139 -17.87 -9.49 -6.15
C LEU A 139 -18.45 -10.90 -6.04
N VAL A 140 -17.98 -11.71 -5.08
CA VAL A 140 -18.54 -13.03 -4.78
C VAL A 140 -19.99 -12.91 -4.30
N ILE A 141 -20.28 -12.01 -3.37
CA ILE A 141 -21.64 -11.76 -2.86
C ILE A 141 -22.55 -11.33 -4.02
N PHE A 142 -22.11 -10.40 -4.85
CA PHE A 142 -22.87 -9.96 -6.02
C PHE A 142 -23.16 -11.11 -7.00
N GLY A 143 -22.16 -11.98 -7.26
CA GLY A 143 -22.33 -13.16 -8.10
C GLY A 143 -23.37 -14.14 -7.56
N VAL A 144 -23.37 -14.39 -6.25
CA VAL A 144 -24.36 -15.25 -5.57
C VAL A 144 -25.77 -14.65 -5.69
N ILE A 145 -25.92 -13.35 -5.43
CA ILE A 145 -27.19 -12.64 -5.55
C ILE A 145 -27.72 -12.76 -6.99
N MET A 146 -26.89 -12.48 -8.00
CA MET A 146 -27.28 -12.59 -9.41
C MET A 146 -27.69 -14.02 -9.80
N ALA A 147 -26.99 -15.04 -9.30
CA ALA A 147 -27.35 -16.43 -9.53
C ALA A 147 -28.72 -16.78 -8.92
N MET A 148 -29.00 -16.29 -7.70
CA MET A 148 -30.30 -16.45 -7.06
C MET A 148 -31.42 -15.76 -7.86
N TRP A 149 -31.19 -14.53 -8.32
CA TRP A 149 -32.15 -13.81 -9.16
C TRP A 149 -32.46 -14.55 -10.46
N ILE A 150 -31.44 -15.06 -11.15
CA ILE A 150 -31.62 -15.86 -12.38
C ILE A 150 -32.43 -17.13 -12.09
N PHE A 151 -32.17 -17.80 -10.95
CA PHE A 151 -32.89 -18.99 -10.56
C PHE A 151 -34.37 -18.69 -10.26
N ILE A 152 -34.66 -17.62 -9.53
CA ILE A 152 -36.03 -17.16 -9.22
C ILE A 152 -36.77 -16.80 -10.51
N PHE A 153 -36.18 -16.00 -11.40
CA PHE A 153 -36.79 -15.65 -12.68
C PHE A 153 -37.04 -16.86 -13.57
N SER A 154 -36.09 -17.81 -13.62
CA SER A 154 -36.24 -19.05 -14.39
C SER A 154 -37.34 -19.94 -13.83
N TYR A 155 -37.47 -20.00 -12.50
CA TYR A 155 -38.53 -20.74 -11.83
C TYR A 155 -39.93 -20.13 -12.08
N ILE A 156 -40.06 -18.80 -12.00
CA ILE A 156 -41.31 -18.08 -12.29
C ILE A 156 -41.71 -18.28 -13.76
N ARG A 157 -40.76 -18.15 -14.68
CA ARG A 157 -41.01 -18.35 -16.12
C ARG A 157 -41.50 -19.78 -16.42
N LYS A 158 -40.84 -20.78 -15.85
CA LYS A 158 -41.21 -22.20 -16.03
C LYS A 158 -42.60 -22.53 -15.45
N LYS A 159 -43.00 -21.85 -14.36
CA LYS A 159 -44.34 -22.00 -13.78
C LYS A 159 -45.43 -21.38 -14.66
N ASN A 160 -45.16 -20.23 -15.28
CA ASN A 160 -46.09 -19.57 -16.19
C ASN A 160 -46.28 -20.33 -17.51
N ASP A 161 -45.24 -21.00 -18.02
CA ASP A 161 -45.31 -21.84 -19.24
C ASP A 161 -46.08 -23.16 -19.06
N HIS A 162 -46.39 -23.59 -17.82
CA HIS A 162 -47.16 -24.81 -17.52
C HIS A 162 -48.59 -24.53 -17.04
N SER A 163 -49.01 -23.26 -17.07
CA SER A 163 -50.34 -22.81 -16.64
C SER A 163 -51.22 -22.35 -17.82
N GLY A 164 -50.83 -22.67 -19.06
CA GLY A 164 -51.56 -22.37 -20.30
C GLY A 164 -52.01 -23.63 -21.02
#